data_AF-A0A3C1D5Q6-F1
#
_entry.id   AF-A0A3C1D5Q6-F1
#
_cell.length_a   1.000
_cell.length_b   1.000
_cell.length_c   1.000
_cell.angle_alpha   90.00
_cell.angle_beta   90.00
_cell.angle_gamma   90.00
#
_symmetry.space_group_name_H-M   'P 1'
#
loop_
_entity.id
_entity.type
_entity.pdbx_description
1 polymer ?
#
loop_
_entity_poly.entity_id
_entity_poly.type
_entity_poly.pdbx_seq_one_letter_code
_entity_poly.pdbx_strand_id
1 'polypeptide(L)'
;WCGGMLETGIGRAANAALAALPGFTLPGDISASSRFYDRDIVTEPAVLEDGHVRVPTGPGLGIEIDPVALEDMTVAREVLRR
;
A
#
# COMPACT_ATOMS: atom_id res chain seq x y z
N TRP A 1 -5.68 10.48 -13.00
CA TRP A 1 -4.65 10.41 -11.94
C TRP A 1 -5.30 9.81 -10.71
N CYS A 2 -4.50 9.18 -9.84
CA CYS A 2 -4.96 8.62 -8.57
C CYS A 2 -4.35 9.49 -7.45
N GLY A 3 -5.18 9.98 -6.52
CA GLY A 3 -4.67 10.66 -5.33
C GLY A 3 -4.11 9.69 -4.29
N GLY A 4 -3.66 10.24 -3.17
CA GLY A 4 -3.20 9.50 -2.00
C GLY A 4 -3.69 10.13 -0.71
N MET A 5 -3.68 9.35 0.37
CA MET A 5 -4.21 9.70 1.69
C MET A 5 -3.28 9.25 2.83
N LEU A 6 -1.96 9.17 2.58
CA LEU A 6 -1.00 8.59 3.52
C LEU A 6 -1.42 7.15 3.88
N GLU A 7 -1.66 6.34 2.86
CA GLU A 7 -2.04 4.95 3.06
C GLU A 7 -0.87 4.14 3.62
N THR A 8 -1.17 3.13 4.44
CA THR A 8 -0.26 2.02 4.68
C THR A 8 -0.06 1.19 3.41
N GLY A 9 0.82 0.20 3.45
CA GLY A 9 1.09 -0.69 2.32
C GLY A 9 -0.15 -1.36 1.74
N ILE A 10 -1.18 -1.62 2.56
CA ILE A 10 -2.46 -2.20 2.10
C ILE A 10 -3.19 -1.24 1.16
N GLY A 11 -3.46 -0.01 1.61
CA GLY A 11 -4.16 0.99 0.79
C GLY A 11 -3.32 1.44 -0.41
N ARG A 12 -1.99 1.52 -0.23
CA ARG A 12 -1.07 1.87 -1.31
C ARG A 12 -1.07 0.84 -2.43
N ALA A 13 -1.12 -0.46 -2.11
CA ALA A 13 -1.24 -1.52 -3.11
C ALA A 13 -2.55 -1.41 -3.91
N ALA A 14 -3.66 -1.09 -3.23
CA ALA A 14 -4.94 -0.84 -3.89
C ALA A 14 -4.88 0.37 -4.83
N ASN A 15 -4.26 1.47 -4.40
CA ASN A 15 -4.05 2.65 -5.23
C ASN A 15 -3.15 2.36 -6.44
N ALA A 16 -2.09 1.56 -6.28
CA ALA A 16 -1.22 1.16 -7.40
C ALA A 16 -2.00 0.36 -8.45
N ALA A 17 -2.84 -0.58 -8.02
CA ALA A 17 -3.70 -1.34 -8.93
C ALA A 17 -4.72 -0.45 -9.64
N LEU A 18 -5.36 0.49 -8.92
CA LEU A 18 -6.30 1.46 -9.49
C LEU A 18 -5.62 2.37 -10.52
N ALA A 19 -4.45 2.91 -10.18
CA ALA A 19 -3.68 3.80 -11.06
C ALA A 19 -3.14 3.10 -12.31
N ALA A 20 -3.10 1.77 -12.32
CA ALA A 20 -2.71 0.98 -13.50
C ALA A 20 -3.83 0.82 -14.53
N LEU A 21 -5.08 1.21 -14.20
CA LEU A 21 -6.21 1.09 -15.11
C LEU A 21 -6.13 2.09 -16.27
N PRO A 22 -6.73 1.76 -17.44
CA PRO A 22 -6.90 2.73 -18.53
C PRO A 22 -7.60 4.01 -18.05
N GLY A 23 -7.12 5.17 -18.53
CA GLY A 23 -7.65 6.49 -18.15
C GLY A 23 -6.88 7.20 -17.05
N PHE A 24 -5.99 6.50 -16.32
CA PHE A 24 -5.04 7.11 -15.39
C PHE A 24 -3.76 7.56 -16.12
N THR A 25 -3.86 8.60 -16.96
CA THR A 25 -2.77 9.05 -17.84
C THR A 25 -1.83 10.09 -17.25
N LEU A 26 -2.16 10.62 -16.07
CA LEU A 26 -1.33 11.56 -15.32
C LEU A 26 -0.76 10.84 -14.08
N PRO A 27 0.53 11.05 -13.74
CA PRO A 27 1.12 10.51 -12.51
C PRO A 27 0.26 10.83 -11.29
N GLY A 28 0.07 9.83 -10.43
CA GLY A 28 -0.69 9.94 -9.19
C GLY A 28 0.21 10.13 -7.97
N ASP A 29 -0.42 10.36 -6.81
CA ASP A 29 0.25 10.54 -5.52
C ASP A 29 0.52 9.19 -4.84
N ILE A 30 1.26 8.32 -5.53
CA ILE A 30 1.67 7.00 -5.04
C ILE A 30 3.19 6.98 -4.96
N SER A 31 3.73 6.92 -3.74
CA SER A 31 5.17 6.94 -3.48
C SER A 31 5.65 5.67 -2.79
N ALA A 32 6.97 5.54 -2.61
CA ALA A 32 7.53 4.60 -1.66
C ALA A 32 6.94 4.81 -0.26
N SER A 33 6.80 3.73 0.51
CA SER A 33 6.31 3.82 1.90
C SER A 33 7.25 4.61 2.80
N SER A 34 8.56 4.47 2.58
CA SER A 34 9.65 5.17 3.28
C SER A 34 9.64 6.69 3.10
N ARG A 35 8.80 7.23 2.20
CA ARG A 35 8.56 8.67 2.13
C ARG A 35 7.83 9.20 3.37
N PHE A 36 7.03 8.37 4.03
CA PHE A 36 6.14 8.78 5.13
C PHE A 36 6.36 8.00 6.42
N TYR A 37 6.78 6.74 6.34
CA TYR A 37 6.88 5.85 7.50
C TYR A 37 8.26 5.23 7.62
N ASP A 38 8.77 5.17 8.84
CA ASP A 38 9.98 4.40 9.16
C ASP A 38 9.73 2.88 9.04
N ARG A 39 8.50 2.43 9.34
CA ARG A 39 8.05 1.04 9.24
C ARG A 39 6.61 0.97 8.73
N ASP A 40 6.37 0.14 7.73
CA ASP A 40 5.03 -0.18 7.21
C ASP A 40 4.49 -1.46 7.85
N ILE A 41 3.20 -1.75 7.66
CA ILE A 41 2.51 -2.97 8.14
C ILE A 41 2.48 -4.11 7.11
N VAL A 42 3.26 -4.01 6.05
CA VAL A 42 3.41 -5.05 5.00
C VAL A 42 4.86 -5.51 4.93
N THR A 43 5.08 -6.77 4.57
CA THR A 43 6.43 -7.37 4.56
C THR A 43 7.34 -6.81 3.47
N GLU A 44 6.76 -6.42 2.34
CA GLU A 44 7.45 -5.82 1.19
C GLU A 44 6.82 -4.45 0.87
N PRO A 45 7.23 -3.37 1.56
CA PRO A 45 6.68 -2.05 1.33
C PRO A 45 7.01 -1.56 -0.08
N ALA A 46 6.10 -0.77 -0.67
CA ALA A 46 6.33 -0.18 -1.97
C ALA A 46 7.62 0.64 -2.00
N VAL A 47 8.41 0.43 -3.05
CA VAL A 47 9.64 1.17 -3.35
C VAL A 47 9.45 2.04 -4.59
N LEU A 48 10.22 3.12 -4.68
CA LEU A 48 10.23 4.01 -5.84
C LEU A 48 11.52 3.76 -6.63
N GLU A 49 11.39 3.32 -7.87
CA GLU A 49 12.50 3.03 -8.78
C GLU A 49 12.36 3.93 -10.01
N ASP A 50 13.29 4.87 -10.19
CA ASP A 50 13.28 5.83 -11.31
C ASP A 50 11.91 6.52 -11.53
N GLY A 51 11.30 6.99 -10.45
CA GLY A 51 9.98 7.66 -10.48
C GLY A 51 8.78 6.72 -10.62
N HIS A 52 8.98 5.40 -10.61
CA HIS A 52 7.91 4.41 -10.76
C HIS A 52 7.71 3.57 -9.50
N VAL A 53 6.45 3.21 -9.23
CA VAL A 53 6.07 2.22 -8.23
C VAL A 53 5.56 0.99 -8.98
N ARG A 54 6.04 -0.19 -8.60
CA ARG A 54 5.59 -1.46 -9.20
C ARG A 54 4.16 -1.77 -8.76
N VAL A 55 3.35 -2.23 -9.70
CA VAL A 55 2.00 -2.76 -9.41
C VAL A 55 2.17 -4.21 -8.95
N PRO A 56 1.72 -4.59 -7.74
CA PRO A 56 1.75 -5.98 -7.31
C PRO A 56 0.91 -6.88 -8.21
N THR A 57 1.39 -8.10 -8.50
CA THR A 57 0.75 -9.03 -9.44
C THR A 57 0.21 -10.30 -8.79
N GLY A 58 0.41 -10.48 -7.47
CA GLY A 58 -0.14 -11.61 -6.73
C GLY A 58 -1.66 -11.54 -6.59
N PRO A 59 -2.32 -12.61 -6.12
CA PRO A 59 -3.76 -12.61 -5.86
C PRO A 59 -4.19 -11.50 -4.89
N GLY A 60 -5.41 -10.98 -5.07
CA GLY A 60 -5.93 -9.90 -4.23
C GLY A 60 -5.15 -8.59 -4.46
N LEU A 61 -4.59 -8.03 -3.38
CA LEU A 61 -3.73 -6.84 -3.46
C LEU A 61 -2.26 -7.18 -3.77
N GLY A 62 -1.91 -8.47 -3.88
CA GLY A 62 -0.55 -8.92 -4.21
C GLY A 62 0.51 -8.57 -3.16
N ILE A 63 0.10 -8.36 -1.90
CA ILE A 63 0.96 -8.04 -0.76
C ILE A 63 0.69 -8.98 0.41
N GLU A 64 1.69 -9.13 1.27
CA GLU A 64 1.59 -9.86 2.54
C GLU A 64 1.69 -8.89 3.71
N ILE A 65 0.90 -9.14 4.76
CA ILE A 65 0.89 -8.32 5.98
C ILE A 65 2.06 -8.73 6.88
N ASP A 66 2.80 -7.77 7.45
CA ASP A 66 3.72 -8.02 8.56
C ASP A 66 2.89 -8.10 9.86
N PRO A 67 2.68 -9.30 10.44
CA PRO A 67 1.83 -9.44 11.61
C PRO A 67 2.43 -8.79 12.86
N VAL A 68 3.76 -8.69 12.93
CA VAL A 68 4.44 -8.04 14.07
C VAL A 68 4.26 -6.53 13.97
N ALA A 69 4.52 -5.94 12.80
CA ALA A 69 4.30 -4.50 12.59
C ALA A 69 2.84 -4.11 12.79
N LEU A 70 1.92 -4.93 12.30
CA LEU A 70 0.49 -4.69 12.46
C LEU A 70 0.10 -4.69 13.94
N GLU A 71 0.53 -5.70 14.71
CA GLU A 71 0.26 -5.77 16.15
C GLU A 71 0.88 -4.58 16.90
N ASP A 72 2.15 -4.26 16.62
CA ASP A 72 2.87 -3.13 17.25
C ASP A 72 2.17 -1.78 17.04
N MET A 73 1.49 -1.59 15.90
CA MET A 73 0.80 -0.35 15.52
C MET A 73 -0.70 -0.37 15.85
N THR A 74 -1.23 -1.48 16.35
CA THR A 74 -2.66 -1.63 16.64
C THR A 74 -3.00 -1.04 18.01
N VAL A 75 -3.93 -0.09 18.04
CA VAL A 75 -4.39 0.53 19.30
C VAL A 75 -5.72 -0.04 19.81
N ALA A 76 -6.48 -0.71 18.95
CA ALA A 76 -7.76 -1.34 19.29
C ALA A 76 -8.06 -2.49 18.33
N ARG A 77 -8.71 -3.54 18.83
CA ARG A 77 -9.11 -4.71 18.03
C ARG A 77 -10.49 -5.20 18.46
N GLU A 78 -11.37 -5.35 17.50
CA GLU A 78 -12.69 -5.98 17.67
C GLU A 78 -12.87 -7.07 16.61
N VAL A 79 -13.38 -8.24 17.02
CA VAL A 79 -13.61 -9.38 16.13
C VAL A 79 -15.04 -9.83 16.30
N LEU A 80 -15.83 -9.61 15.25
CA LEU A 80 -17.21 -10.08 15.18
C LEU A 80 -17.22 -11.49 14.57
N ARG A 81 -17.92 -12.41 15.25
CA ARG A 81 -18.13 -13.78 14.77
C ARG A 81 -19.63 -14.01 14.55
N ARG A 82 -19.94 -14.79 13.52
CA ARG A 82 -21.32 -15.17 13.18
C ARG A 82 -21.83 -16.27 14.12
#